data_AF-A0A9D1CL22-F1
#
_entry.id   AF-A0A9D1CL22-F1
#
_cell.length_a   1.000
_cell.length_b   1.000
_cell.length_c   1.000
_cell.angle_alpha   90.00
_cell.angle_beta   90.00
_cell.angle_gamma   90.00
#
_symmetry.space_group_name_H-M   'P 1'
#
loop_
_entity.id
_entity.type
_entity.pdbx_description
1 polymer ?
#
loop_
_entity_poly.entity_id
_entity_poly.type
_entity_poly.pdbx_seq_one_letter_code
_entity_poly.pdbx_strand_id
1 'polypeptide(L)'
;MKYWAWYIGAVALVAILGWMPFQGTDVARLRPVELISVSQEEKQILVETDTGDSGRGQTLELALADLYDSTPGEIFLETAEYLLITPETQPLLPELTKTLRPSCKVCLREGKADLAKAAAYLSVHEPELTLQDYRTGEKDIPKLKMEGGRGQLVP
;
A
#
# COMPACT_ATOMS: atom_id res chain seq x y z
N MET A 1 53.17 -11.00 -24.15
CA MET A 1 51.78 -11.17 -24.64
C MET A 1 50.80 -11.37 -23.48
N LYS A 2 50.64 -10.40 -22.56
CA LYS A 2 49.84 -10.60 -21.32
C LYS A 2 48.72 -9.57 -21.07
N TYR A 3 48.68 -8.49 -21.86
CA TYR A 3 47.66 -7.44 -21.73
C TYR A 3 46.36 -7.74 -22.50
N TRP A 4 46.41 -8.62 -23.51
CA TRP A 4 45.24 -8.95 -24.32
C TRP A 4 44.16 -9.71 -23.55
N ALA A 5 44.54 -10.59 -22.63
CA ALA A 5 43.61 -11.28 -21.75
C ALA A 5 42.80 -10.31 -20.87
N TRP A 6 43.40 -9.19 -20.46
CA TRP A 6 42.71 -8.17 -19.67
C TRP A 6 41.68 -7.40 -20.52
N TYR A 7 42.01 -7.07 -21.77
CA TYR A 7 41.06 -6.46 -22.69
C TYR A 7 39.87 -7.37 -23.00
N ILE A 8 40.09 -8.67 -23.18
CA ILE A 8 39.00 -9.64 -23.40
C ILE A 8 38.09 -9.72 -22.16
N GLY A 9 38.67 -9.76 -20.95
CA GLY A 9 37.91 -9.73 -19.71
C GLY A 9 37.08 -8.45 -19.53
N ALA A 10 37.65 -7.30 -19.89
CA ALA A 10 36.95 -6.01 -19.81
C ALA A 10 35.77 -5.93 -20.79
N VAL A 11 35.96 -6.38 -22.03
CA VAL A 11 34.88 -6.40 -23.04
C VAL A 11 33.77 -7.38 -22.65
N ALA A 12 34.12 -8.54 -22.11
CA ALA A 12 33.14 -9.51 -21.62
C ALA A 12 32.32 -8.94 -20.46
N LEU A 13 32.94 -8.24 -19.52
CA LEU A 13 32.25 -7.62 -18.39
C LEU A 13 31.26 -6.53 -18.84
N VAL A 14 31.66 -5.67 -19.79
CA VAL A 14 30.79 -4.64 -20.38
C VAL A 14 29.62 -5.27 -21.14
N ALA A 15 29.86 -6.35 -21.88
CA ALA A 15 28.80 -7.08 -22.56
C ALA A 15 27.79 -7.69 -21.58
N ILE A 16 28.24 -8.24 -20.46
CA ILE A 16 27.38 -8.80 -19.41
C ILE A 16 26.57 -7.70 -18.72
N LEU A 17 27.18 -6.57 -18.38
CA LEU A 17 26.47 -5.42 -17.80
C LEU A 17 25.47 -4.79 -18.78
N GLY A 18 25.81 -4.73 -20.07
CA GLY A 18 24.90 -4.21 -21.10
C GLY A 18 23.73 -5.15 -21.42
N TRP A 19 23.86 -6.44 -21.13
CA TRP A 19 22.80 -7.42 -21.31
C TRP A 19 21.91 -7.59 -20.08
N MET A 20 22.29 -7.01 -18.93
CA MET A 20 21.39 -6.97 -17.78
C MET A 20 20.16 -6.17 -18.18
N PRO A 21 18.96 -6.79 -18.21
CA PRO A 21 17.74 -6.05 -18.41
C PRO A 21 17.53 -5.23 -17.14
N PHE A 22 18.02 -3.99 -17.14
CA PHE A 22 17.51 -2.98 -16.23
C PHE A 22 16.04 -2.83 -16.59
N GLN A 23 15.19 -3.61 -15.91
CA GLN A 23 13.76 -3.37 -15.85
C GLN A 23 13.60 -2.07 -15.08
N GLY A 24 13.81 -0.95 -15.76
CA GLY A 24 13.33 0.32 -15.28
C GLY A 24 11.82 0.22 -15.32
N THR A 25 11.21 -0.02 -14.15
CA THR A 25 9.77 0.12 -13.98
C THR A 25 9.40 1.53 -14.46
N ASP A 26 8.56 1.60 -15.49
CA ASP A 26 8.13 2.85 -16.10
C ASP A 26 7.30 3.64 -15.08
N VAL A 27 7.95 4.59 -14.41
CA VAL A 27 7.34 5.42 -13.36
C VAL A 27 6.10 6.18 -13.85
N ALA A 28 5.95 6.38 -15.16
CA ALA A 28 4.78 7.04 -15.74
C ALA A 28 3.51 6.16 -15.71
N ARG A 29 3.63 4.86 -15.44
CA ARG A 29 2.51 3.91 -15.31
C ARG A 29 2.11 3.63 -13.88
N LEU A 30 2.87 4.13 -12.91
CA LEU A 30 2.58 3.97 -11.49
C LEU A 30 1.43 4.90 -11.12
N ARG A 31 0.32 4.32 -10.65
CA ARG A 31 -0.75 5.10 -10.04
C ARG A 31 -0.48 5.19 -8.53
N PRO A 32 -0.11 6.37 -8.01
CA PRO A 32 0.04 6.54 -6.58
C PRO A 32 -1.33 6.41 -5.92
N VAL A 33 -1.35 5.72 -4.80
CA VAL A 33 -2.54 5.53 -3.98
C VAL A 33 -2.30 6.34 -2.71
N GLU A 34 -3.25 7.19 -2.34
CA GLU A 34 -3.17 7.98 -1.12
C GLU A 34 -3.75 7.20 0.07
N LEU A 35 -4.81 6.44 -0.17
CA LEU A 35 -5.54 5.73 0.87
C LEU A 35 -5.91 4.30 0.45
N ILE A 36 -5.65 3.36 1.35
CA ILE A 36 -6.05 1.96 1.22
C ILE A 36 -7.06 1.65 2.31
N SER A 37 -8.15 0.99 1.96
CA SER A 37 -9.10 0.42 2.92
C SER A 37 -9.09 -1.10 2.86
N VAL A 38 -8.98 -1.72 4.03
CA VAL A 38 -9.03 -3.17 4.20
C VAL A 38 -10.21 -3.51 5.09
N SER A 39 -11.20 -4.20 4.53
CA SER A 39 -12.41 -4.62 5.23
C SER A 39 -12.68 -6.10 5.02
N GLN A 40 -13.52 -6.68 5.87
CA GLN A 40 -13.98 -8.06 5.72
C GLN A 40 -15.46 -8.08 5.34
N GLU A 41 -15.78 -8.71 4.20
CA GLU A 41 -17.14 -8.88 3.70
C GLU A 41 -17.36 -10.36 3.36
N GLU A 42 -18.41 -10.98 3.91
CA GLU A 42 -18.82 -12.37 3.60
C GLU A 42 -17.69 -13.43 3.69
N LYS A 43 -16.78 -13.31 4.66
CA LYS A 43 -15.58 -14.16 4.87
C LYS A 43 -14.45 -13.97 3.85
N GLN A 44 -14.52 -12.92 3.05
CA GLN A 44 -13.44 -12.49 2.17
C GLN A 44 -12.89 -11.14 2.65
N ILE A 45 -11.59 -10.94 2.44
CA ILE A 45 -10.94 -9.67 2.62
C ILE A 45 -11.15 -8.87 1.35
N LEU A 46 -11.67 -7.66 1.52
CA LEU A 46 -11.86 -6.66 0.49
C LEU A 46 -10.83 -5.56 0.71
N VAL A 47 -9.98 -5.35 -0.29
CA VAL A 47 -9.03 -4.23 -0.35
C VAL A 47 -9.53 -3.25 -1.39
N GLU A 48 -9.63 -1.98 -1.01
CA GLU A 48 -10.11 -0.89 -1.87
C GLU A 48 -9.13 0.28 -1.80
N THR A 49 -8.96 1.03 -2.88
CA THR A 49 -8.10 2.22 -2.94
C THR A 49 -8.92 3.48 -3.22
N ASP A 50 -8.38 4.66 -2.90
CA ASP A 50 -8.99 5.96 -3.24
C ASP A 50 -9.13 6.18 -4.75
N THR A 51 -8.31 5.50 -5.55
CA THR A 51 -8.36 5.52 -7.02
C THR A 51 -9.56 4.76 -7.60
N GLY A 52 -10.36 4.09 -6.76
CA GLY A 52 -11.53 3.32 -7.16
C GLY A 52 -11.22 1.89 -7.60
N ASP A 53 -9.98 1.44 -7.44
CA ASP A 53 -9.59 0.07 -7.70
C ASP A 53 -9.89 -0.81 -6.46
N SER A 54 -10.28 -2.07 -6.68
CA SER A 54 -10.67 -2.97 -5.59
C SER A 54 -10.28 -4.42 -5.89
N GLY A 55 -9.81 -5.14 -4.88
CA GLY A 55 -9.49 -6.57 -4.96
C GLY A 55 -10.08 -7.36 -3.81
N ARG A 56 -10.42 -8.63 -4.07
CA ARG A 56 -11.06 -9.53 -3.10
C ARG A 56 -10.30 -10.85 -3.00
N GLY A 57 -10.20 -11.38 -1.80
CA GLY A 57 -9.52 -12.66 -1.57
C GLY A 57 -9.86 -13.29 -0.23
N GLN A 58 -9.60 -14.58 -0.09
CA GLN A 58 -9.76 -15.27 1.21
C GLN A 58 -8.68 -14.87 2.23
N THR A 59 -7.55 -14.39 1.73
CA THR A 59 -6.43 -13.86 2.51
C THR A 59 -6.09 -12.46 2.00
N LEU A 60 -5.35 -11.68 2.80
CA LEU A 60 -4.89 -10.36 2.39
C LEU A 60 -4.03 -10.45 1.14
N GLU A 61 -3.12 -11.42 1.09
CA GLU A 61 -2.25 -11.68 -0.08
C GLU A 61 -3.05 -11.94 -1.35
N LEU A 62 -4.11 -12.76 -1.27
CA LEU A 62 -4.99 -13.02 -2.41
C LEU A 62 -5.80 -11.78 -2.82
N ALA A 63 -6.27 -11.01 -1.84
CA ALA A 63 -7.01 -9.78 -2.12
C ALA A 63 -6.12 -8.71 -2.79
N LEU A 64 -4.86 -8.61 -2.36
CA LEU A 64 -3.86 -7.76 -3.00
C LEU A 64 -3.52 -8.25 -4.41
N ALA A 65 -3.33 -9.56 -4.61
CA ALA A 65 -3.08 -10.12 -5.94
C ALA A 65 -4.24 -9.84 -6.91
N ASP A 66 -5.49 -9.99 -6.45
CA ASP A 66 -6.68 -9.64 -7.22
C ASP A 66 -6.76 -8.13 -7.50
N LEU A 67 -6.38 -7.28 -6.53
CA LEU A 67 -6.28 -5.83 -6.74
C LEU A 67 -5.27 -5.49 -7.85
N TYR A 68 -4.10 -6.12 -7.85
CA TYR A 68 -3.08 -5.91 -8.88
C TYR A 68 -3.52 -6.43 -10.26
N ASP A 69 -4.24 -7.55 -10.33
CA ASP A 69 -4.72 -8.13 -11.60
C ASP A 69 -5.91 -7.35 -12.18
N SER A 70 -6.80 -6.88 -11.30
CA SER A 70 -8.01 -6.13 -11.67
C SER A 70 -7.72 -4.69 -12.12
N THR A 71 -6.55 -4.15 -11.79
CA THR A 71 -6.23 -2.75 -12.05
C THR A 71 -5.49 -2.55 -13.38
N PRO A 72 -6.00 -1.68 -14.29
CA PRO A 72 -5.29 -1.36 -15.53
C PRO A 72 -4.08 -0.45 -15.26
N GLY A 73 -2.93 -1.02 -14.90
CA GLY A 73 -1.69 -0.32 -14.58
C GLY A 73 -0.99 -0.89 -13.35
N GLU A 74 0.13 -0.31 -12.95
CA GLU A 74 0.83 -0.72 -11.73
C GLU A 74 0.37 0.16 -10.55
N ILE A 75 -0.38 -0.42 -9.62
CA ILE A 75 -0.71 0.25 -8.35
C ILE A 75 0.55 0.32 -7.51
N PHE A 76 0.84 1.50 -6.96
CA PHE A 76 1.98 1.68 -6.07
C PHE A 76 1.55 1.88 -4.63
N LEU A 77 1.24 0.79 -3.92
CA LEU A 77 0.77 0.81 -2.53
C LEU A 77 1.79 1.41 -1.54
N GLU A 78 3.09 1.42 -1.88
CA GLU A 78 4.11 2.07 -1.05
C GLU A 78 3.94 3.60 -0.96
N THR A 79 3.14 4.21 -1.85
CA THR A 79 2.77 5.63 -1.73
C THR A 79 1.62 5.89 -0.77
N ALA A 80 0.94 4.85 -0.29
CA ALA A 80 -0.19 5.00 0.60
C ALA A 80 0.18 5.74 1.88
N GLU A 81 -0.50 6.86 2.08
CA GLU A 81 -0.35 7.70 3.25
C GLU A 81 -1.24 7.22 4.38
N TYR A 82 -2.43 6.73 4.04
CA TYR A 82 -3.47 6.35 4.98
C TYR A 82 -3.92 4.91 4.79
N LEU A 83 -4.09 4.19 5.90
CA LEU A 83 -4.66 2.86 5.96
C LEU A 83 -5.94 2.89 6.81
N LEU A 84 -7.06 2.53 6.20
CA LEU A 84 -8.35 2.35 6.87
C LEU A 84 -8.64 0.87 7.09
N ILE A 85 -8.67 0.44 8.34
CA ILE A 85 -9.04 -0.93 8.71
C ILE A 85 -10.40 -0.96 9.41
N THR A 86 -11.11 -2.08 9.28
CA THR A 86 -12.28 -2.37 10.12
C THR A 86 -11.85 -3.15 11.38
N PRO A 87 -12.65 -3.17 12.46
CA PRO A 87 -12.35 -3.99 13.65
C PRO A 87 -12.01 -5.45 13.31
N GLU A 88 -12.73 -6.03 12.35
CA GLU A 88 -12.56 -7.41 11.89
C GLU A 88 -11.19 -7.66 11.22
N THR A 89 -10.61 -6.62 10.58
CA THR A 89 -9.35 -6.69 9.84
C THR A 89 -8.14 -6.19 10.64
N GLN A 90 -8.33 -5.75 11.89
CA GLN A 90 -7.26 -5.37 12.80
C GLN A 90 -6.19 -6.46 13.00
N PRO A 91 -6.52 -7.77 13.08
CA PRO A 91 -5.51 -8.83 13.17
C PRO A 91 -4.59 -8.94 11.95
N LEU A 92 -4.96 -8.35 10.81
CA LEU A 92 -4.18 -8.36 9.57
C LEU A 92 -3.13 -7.23 9.52
N LEU A 93 -3.15 -6.29 10.48
CA LEU A 93 -2.17 -5.20 10.55
C LEU A 93 -0.71 -5.67 10.48
N PRO A 94 -0.28 -6.75 11.16
CA PRO A 94 1.10 -7.22 11.04
C PRO A 94 1.48 -7.62 9.61
N GLU A 95 0.54 -8.13 8.80
CA GLU A 95 0.81 -8.42 7.40
C GLU A 95 0.90 -7.13 6.57
N LEU A 96 0.00 -6.17 6.82
CA LEU A 96 0.00 -4.86 6.17
C LEU A 96 1.30 -4.08 6.44
N THR A 97 1.92 -4.24 7.61
CA THR A 97 3.23 -3.63 7.91
C THR A 97 4.38 -4.15 7.04
N LYS A 98 4.22 -5.31 6.38
CA LYS A 98 5.23 -5.87 5.45
C LYS A 98 5.05 -5.33 4.04
N THR A 99 3.83 -4.94 3.67
CA THR A 99 3.48 -4.46 2.34
C THR A 99 3.52 -2.94 2.24
N LEU A 100 3.12 -2.24 3.31
CA LEU A 100 3.01 -0.79 3.33
C LEU A 100 4.21 -0.13 3.99
N ARG A 101 4.42 1.15 3.67
CA ARG A 101 5.49 1.95 4.26
C ARG A 101 5.29 2.09 5.79
N PRO A 102 6.36 2.09 6.60
CA PRO A 102 6.26 2.25 8.04
C PRO A 102 5.57 3.55 8.49
N SER A 103 5.69 4.62 7.70
CA SER A 103 5.06 5.93 7.96
C SER A 103 3.59 6.01 7.55
N CYS A 104 2.99 4.93 7.06
CA CYS A 104 1.57 4.89 6.72
C CYS A 104 0.73 5.03 8.00
N LYS A 105 -0.20 5.98 8.00
CA LYS A 105 -1.04 6.34 9.14
C LYS A 105 -2.25 5.42 9.20
N VAL A 106 -2.53 4.87 10.37
CA VAL A 106 -3.59 3.85 10.53
C VAL A 106 -4.79 4.44 11.22
N CYS A 107 -5.98 4.17 10.68
CA CYS A 107 -7.25 4.50 11.31
C CYS A 107 -8.22 3.33 11.25
N LEU A 108 -9.05 3.24 12.28
CA LEU A 108 -10.15 2.28 12.34
C LEU A 108 -11.41 2.92 11.76
N ARG A 109 -11.88 2.43 10.62
CA ARG A 109 -13.08 2.92 9.94
C ARG A 109 -14.34 2.30 10.56
N GLU A 110 -15.26 3.14 11.01
CA GLU A 110 -16.60 2.72 11.43
C GLU A 110 -17.63 2.99 10.32
N GLY A 111 -18.19 1.90 9.77
CA GLY A 111 -19.20 1.95 8.71
C GLY A 111 -18.64 1.99 7.28
N LYS A 112 -19.53 2.19 6.31
CA LYS A 112 -19.15 2.38 4.89
C LYS A 112 -18.80 3.85 4.67
N ALA A 113 -17.58 4.11 4.21
CA ALA A 113 -17.10 5.45 3.88
C ALA A 113 -16.60 5.50 2.43
N ASP A 114 -16.82 6.64 1.79
CA ASP A 114 -16.22 7.00 0.51
C ASP A 114 -14.73 7.28 0.70
N LEU A 115 -13.88 6.50 0.03
CA LEU A 115 -12.43 6.53 0.23
C LEU A 115 -11.79 7.83 -0.25
N ALA A 116 -12.28 8.41 -1.35
CA ALA A 116 -11.78 9.68 -1.85
C ALA A 116 -12.09 10.82 -0.86
N LYS A 117 -13.29 10.81 -0.27
CA LYS A 117 -13.64 11.80 0.79
C LYS A 117 -12.88 11.55 2.08
N ALA A 118 -12.63 10.29 2.44
CA ALA A 118 -11.84 9.95 3.61
C ALA A 118 -10.38 10.40 3.45
N ALA A 119 -9.77 10.18 2.28
CA ALA A 119 -8.42 10.64 1.97
C ALA A 119 -8.34 12.17 2.09
N ALA A 120 -9.26 12.89 1.45
CA ALA A 120 -9.33 14.35 1.53
C ALA A 120 -9.50 14.87 2.97
N TYR A 121 -10.25 14.16 3.82
CA TYR A 121 -10.39 14.51 5.23
C TYR A 121 -9.11 14.26 6.02
N LEU A 122 -8.48 13.10 5.85
CA LEU A 122 -7.26 12.73 6.56
C LEU A 122 -6.04 13.57 6.14
N SER A 123 -6.02 14.05 4.90
CA SER A 123 -5.05 15.04 4.42
C SER A 123 -5.07 16.35 5.23
N VAL A 124 -6.23 16.71 5.80
CA VAL A 124 -6.39 17.89 6.67
C VAL A 124 -6.29 17.53 8.16
N HIS A 125 -6.78 16.34 8.52
CA HIS A 125 -6.86 15.84 9.89
C HIS A 125 -6.04 14.57 10.03
N GLU A 126 -4.73 14.77 10.03
CA GLU A 126 -3.76 13.69 10.03
C GLU A 126 -3.81 12.84 11.31
N PRO A 127 -3.89 11.52 11.20
CA PRO A 127 -3.77 10.62 12.34
C PRO A 127 -2.37 10.68 12.96
N GLU A 128 -2.29 10.55 14.28
CA GLU A 128 -1.01 10.52 14.98
C GLU A 128 -0.33 9.15 14.89
N LEU A 129 -1.11 8.06 14.81
CA LEU A 129 -0.60 6.69 14.82
C LEU A 129 -0.13 6.22 13.44
N THR A 130 1.12 5.80 13.34
CA THR A 130 1.67 5.12 12.15
C THR A 130 1.73 3.60 12.31
N LEU A 131 1.90 2.87 11.20
CA LEU A 131 2.18 1.44 11.22
C LEU A 131 3.44 1.09 12.02
N GLN A 132 4.43 1.98 12.01
CA GLN A 132 5.63 1.85 12.83
C GLN A 132 5.30 1.90 14.32
N ASP A 133 4.47 2.85 14.75
CA ASP A 133 4.07 3.02 16.16
C ASP A 133 3.23 1.84 16.66
N TYR A 134 2.34 1.35 15.79
CA TYR A 134 1.60 0.11 16.07
C TYR A 134 2.54 -1.08 16.28
N ARG A 135 3.60 -1.18 15.47
CA ARG A 135 4.61 -2.25 15.59
C ARG A 135 5.45 -2.13 16.85
N THR A 136 5.71 -0.91 17.34
CA THR A 136 6.52 -0.67 18.56
C THR A 136 5.72 -0.82 19.85
N GLY A 137 4.39 -0.91 19.78
CA GLY A 137 3.52 -1.31 20.89
C GLY A 137 2.41 -0.33 21.23
N GLU A 138 2.23 0.74 20.46
CA GLU A 138 1.13 1.68 20.62
C GLU A 138 -0.16 1.11 20.00
N LYS A 139 -1.18 0.87 20.81
CA LYS A 139 -2.38 0.11 20.40
C LYS A 139 -3.65 0.94 20.28
N ASP A 140 -3.58 2.22 20.58
CA ASP A 140 -4.72 3.11 20.50
C ASP A 140 -4.87 3.58 19.05
N ILE A 141 -5.62 2.80 18.27
CA ILE A 141 -5.85 3.12 16.86
C ILE A 141 -6.99 4.13 16.77
N PRO A 142 -6.74 5.34 16.24
CA PRO A 142 -7.76 6.37 16.13
C PRO A 142 -8.89 5.89 15.23
N LYS A 143 -10.13 6.16 15.65
CA LYS A 143 -11.34 5.78 14.93
C LYS A 143 -11.78 6.90 14.00
N LEU A 144 -11.95 6.56 12.73
CA LEU A 144 -12.54 7.43 11.72
C LEU A 144 -14.02 7.09 11.56
N LYS A 145 -14.88 8.03 11.98
CA LYS A 145 -16.31 8.04 11.67
C LYS A 145 -16.60 8.97 10.52
N MET A 146 -17.26 8.47 9.48
CA MET A 146 -17.71 9.29 8.35
C MET A 146 -19.25 9.27 8.33
N GLU A 147 -19.89 10.32 8.84
CA GLU A 147 -21.36 10.47 8.82
C GLU A 147 -21.78 11.63 7.90
N GLY A 148 -22.61 11.34 6.90
CA GLY A 148 -23.25 12.37 6.08
C GLY A 148 -22.30 13.31 5.33
N GLY A 149 -21.05 12.89 5.09
CA GLY A 149 -20.01 13.70 4.44
C GLY A 149 -19.15 14.53 5.41
N ARG A 150 -19.29 14.35 6.73
CA ARG A 150 -18.40 14.90 7.75
C ARG A 150 -17.56 13.78 8.36
N GLY A 151 -16.24 13.96 8.35
CA GLY A 151 -15.31 13.10 9.07
C GLY A 151 -15.19 13.55 10.52
N GLN A 152 -15.13 12.59 11.43
CA GLN A 152 -14.73 12.78 12.82
C GLN A 152 -13.66 11.75 13.14
N LEU A 153 -12.44 12.24 13.38
CA LEU A 153 -11.37 11.44 13.97
C LEU A 153 -11.54 11.46 15.49
N VAL A 154 -11.68 10.28 16.10
CA VAL A 154 -11.73 10.09 17.55
C VAL A 154 -10.44 9.38 17.93
N PRO A 155 -9.62 9.91 18.87
CA PRO A 155 -8.48 9.20 19.39
C PRO A 155 -8.93 7.88 20.03
#